data_AF-A0A2E2KLE3-F1
#
_entry.id   AF-A0A2E2KLE3-F1
#
_cell.length_a   1.000
_cell.length_b   1.000
_cell.length_c   1.000
_cell.angle_alpha   90.00
_cell.angle_beta   90.00
_cell.angle_gamma   90.00
#
_symmetry.space_group_name_H-M   'P 1'
#
loop_
_entity.id
_entity.type
_entity.pdbx_description
1 polymer ?
#
loop_
_entity_poly.entity_id
_entity_poly.type
_entity_poly.pdbx_seq_one_letter_code
_entity_poly.pdbx_strand_id
1 'polypeptide(L)'
;MNSQEMPKYKCHKSVWALKIKNIYIKPAGGATITPEEDDFSPFDVEADYVSKHQPENGGYYVLYPGGYKSYSPADAFEDGYVLI
;
A
#
# COMPACT_ATOMS: atom_id res chain seq x y z
N MET A 1 -20.62 -10.90 3.68
CA MET A 1 -19.24 -10.43 3.95
C MET A 1 -18.90 -9.50 2.82
N ASN A 2 -19.06 -8.19 3.03
CA ASN A 2 -18.78 -7.20 2.01
C ASN A 2 -17.27 -7.03 1.95
N SER A 3 -16.61 -7.70 1.01
CA SER A 3 -15.21 -7.39 0.68
C SER A 3 -15.18 -5.97 0.12
N GLN A 4 -14.74 -5.01 0.92
CA GLN A 4 -14.60 -3.63 0.49
C GLN A 4 -13.41 -3.54 -0.46
N GLU A 5 -13.63 -3.00 -1.65
CA GLU A 5 -12.56 -2.79 -2.62
C GLU A 5 -11.64 -1.67 -2.10
N MET A 6 -10.33 -1.82 -2.28
CA MET A 6 -9.37 -0.77 -1.91
C MET A 6 -9.72 0.57 -2.59
N PRO A 7 -9.36 1.71 -1.98
CA PRO A 7 -9.51 3.02 -2.63
C PRO A 7 -8.75 3.06 -3.97
N LYS A 8 -9.44 3.53 -5.02
CA LYS A 8 -8.88 3.68 -6.37
C LYS A 8 -8.35 5.09 -6.57
N TYR A 9 -7.16 5.19 -7.14
CA TYR A 9 -6.51 6.45 -7.49
C TYR A 9 -6.16 6.47 -8.97
N LYS A 10 -6.14 7.66 -9.56
CA LYS A 10 -5.85 7.85 -10.99
C LYS A 10 -4.80 8.94 -11.18
N CYS A 11 -3.78 8.60 -11.96
CA CYS A 11 -2.99 9.58 -12.72
C CYS A 11 -3.16 9.30 -14.22
N HIS A 12 -2.20 8.63 -14.87
CA HIS A 12 -2.27 8.08 -16.22
C HIS A 12 -2.95 6.69 -16.27
N LYS A 13 -2.77 5.89 -15.22
CA LYS A 13 -3.41 4.58 -15.03
C LYS A 13 -4.15 4.59 -13.69
N SER A 14 -5.21 3.81 -13.58
CA SER A 14 -5.89 3.57 -12.30
C SER A 14 -5.11 2.54 -11.49
N VAL A 15 -4.92 2.83 -10.20
CA VAL A 15 -4.28 1.95 -9.22
C VAL A 15 -5.15 1.87 -7.97
N TRP A 16 -4.92 0.86 -7.14
CA TRP A 16 -5.49 0.81 -5.80
C TRP A 16 -4.39 1.15 -4.80
N ALA A 17 -4.71 1.95 -3.79
CA ALA A 17 -3.73 2.24 -2.75
C ALA A 17 -4.36 2.32 -1.36
N LEU A 18 -3.57 1.95 -0.36
CA LEU A 18 -3.89 2.11 1.06
C LEU A 18 -2.78 2.89 1.73
N LYS A 19 -3.14 3.88 2.55
CA LYS A 19 -2.16 4.63 3.33
C LYS A 19 -1.67 3.76 4.48
N ILE A 20 -0.37 3.74 4.70
CA ILE A 20 0.26 2.86 5.68
C ILE A 20 0.35 3.60 7.01
N LYS A 21 -0.46 3.19 7.98
CA LYS A 21 -0.42 3.73 9.35
C LYS A 21 0.76 3.19 10.14
N ASN A 22 1.01 1.90 10.02
CA ASN A 22 2.09 1.22 10.74
C ASN A 22 2.66 0.04 9.95
N ILE A 23 3.95 -0.22 10.13
CA ILE A 23 4.67 -1.35 9.56
C ILE A 23 5.35 -2.11 10.69
N TYR A 24 5.08 -3.42 10.74
CA TYR A 24 5.80 -4.34 11.61
C TYR A 24 6.69 -5.26 10.78
N ILE A 25 8.02 -5.06 10.83
CA ILE A 25 8.98 -5.92 10.13
C ILE A 25 9.06 -7.27 10.87
N LYS A 26 8.84 -8.35 10.14
CA LYS A 26 8.90 -9.71 10.68
C LYS A 26 10.36 -10.19 10.68
N PRO A 27 10.76 -11.04 11.64
CA PRO A 27 12.09 -11.66 11.67
C PRO A 27 12.44 -12.44 10.38
N ALA A 28 11.44 -12.95 9.67
CA ALA A 28 11.60 -13.68 8.41
C ALA A 28 11.83 -12.76 7.17
N GLY A 29 11.91 -11.45 7.35
CA GLY A 29 12.20 -10.46 6.30
C GLY A 29 10.98 -9.82 5.63
N GLY A 30 9.80 -10.43 5.75
CA GLY A 30 8.53 -9.79 5.35
C GLY A 30 8.07 -8.72 6.34
N ALA A 31 6.90 -8.14 6.10
CA ALA A 31 6.30 -7.16 7.01
C ALA A 31 4.77 -7.31 7.11
N THR A 32 4.20 -6.89 8.22
CA THR A 32 2.76 -6.67 8.35
C THR A 32 2.49 -5.18 8.19
N ILE A 33 1.69 -4.83 7.19
CA ILE A 33 1.21 -3.46 6.93
C ILE A 33 -0.14 -3.30 7.61
N THR A 34 -0.27 -2.23 8.39
CA THR A 34 -1.53 -1.77 8.96
C THR A 34 -2.00 -0.54 8.18
N PRO A 35 -3.12 -0.63 7.44
CA PRO A 35 -3.71 0.52 6.77
C PRO A 35 -4.15 1.61 7.75
N GLU A 36 -4.25 2.85 7.26
CA GLU A 36 -4.88 3.96 7.98
C GLU A 36 -6.40 3.89 7.90
N GLU A 37 -6.92 3.32 6.82
CA GLU A 37 -8.34 3.10 6.59
C GLU A 37 -8.88 2.00 7.53
N ASP A 38 -9.78 2.36 8.44
CA ASP A 38 -10.32 1.45 9.48
C ASP A 38 -11.08 0.23 8.91
N ASP A 39 -11.53 0.32 7.65
CA ASP A 39 -12.23 -0.77 6.97
C ASP A 39 -11.31 -1.90 6.51
N PHE A 40 -9.99 -1.71 6.57
CA PHE A 40 -9.01 -2.70 6.13
C PHE A 40 -8.19 -3.26 7.30
N SER A 41 -8.28 -4.58 7.47
CA SER A 41 -7.45 -5.29 8.45
C SER A 41 -5.97 -5.29 8.03
N PRO A 42 -5.03 -5.37 9.00
CA PRO A 42 -3.61 -5.54 8.71
C PRO A 42 -3.35 -6.76 7.82
N PHE A 43 -2.39 -6.64 6.91
CA PHE A 43 -2.04 -7.70 5.96
C PHE A 43 -0.53 -7.86 5.81
N ASP A 44 -0.12 -9.04 5.35
CA ASP A 44 1.28 -9.38 5.21
C ASP A 44 1.81 -9.11 3.80
N VAL A 45 3.05 -8.64 3.75
CA VAL A 45 3.87 -8.51 2.54
C VAL A 45 5.13 -9.35 2.66
N GLU A 46 5.58 -9.86 1.51
CA GLU A 46 6.73 -10.76 1.38
C GLU A 46 8.06 -10.01 1.57
N ALA A 47 9.12 -10.74 1.89
CA ALA A 47 10.45 -10.17 2.06
C ALA A 47 10.97 -9.47 0.80
N ASP A 48 10.61 -9.97 -0.38
CA ASP A 48 10.95 -9.35 -1.67
C ASP A 48 10.32 -7.96 -1.81
N TYR A 49 9.10 -7.77 -1.31
CA TYR A 49 8.47 -6.44 -1.29
C TYR A 49 9.23 -5.51 -0.35
N VAL A 50 9.51 -5.94 0.88
CA VAL A 50 10.20 -5.12 1.90
C VAL A 50 11.60 -4.73 1.44
N SER A 51 12.38 -5.69 0.94
CA SER A 51 13.75 -5.44 0.47
C SER A 51 13.82 -4.53 -0.75
N LYS A 52 12.89 -4.69 -1.71
CA LYS A 52 12.83 -3.88 -2.93
C LYS A 52 12.33 -2.46 -2.66
N HIS A 53 11.34 -2.32 -1.79
CA HIS A 53 10.58 -1.08 -1.65
C HIS A 53 10.88 -0.30 -0.38
N GLN A 54 11.44 -0.94 0.65
CA GLN A 54 11.77 -0.34 1.95
C GLN A 54 10.63 0.57 2.45
N PRO A 55 9.42 0.02 2.64
CA PRO A 55 8.24 0.82 2.92
C PRO A 55 8.37 1.53 4.28
N GLU A 56 7.83 2.75 4.36
CA GLU A 56 7.82 3.57 5.56
C GLU A 56 6.40 3.97 5.96
N ASN A 57 6.22 4.22 7.26
CA ASN A 57 4.96 4.73 7.82
C ASN A 57 4.59 6.07 7.18
N GLY A 58 3.30 6.27 6.91
CA GLY A 58 2.75 7.45 6.24
C GLY A 58 2.72 7.34 4.72
N GLY A 59 3.53 6.47 4.10
CA GLY A 59 3.49 6.22 2.66
C GLY A 59 2.32 5.34 2.23
N TYR A 60 2.29 4.94 0.96
CA TYR A 60 1.20 4.19 0.35
C TYR A 60 1.66 2.81 -0.13
N TYR A 61 0.89 1.78 0.22
CA TYR A 61 0.93 0.49 -0.47
C TYR A 61 0.10 0.61 -1.74
N VAL A 62 0.72 0.38 -2.90
CA VAL A 62 0.09 0.57 -4.22
C VAL A 62 -0.01 -0.76 -4.94
N LEU A 63 -1.20 -1.07 -5.46
CA LEU A 63 -1.49 -2.25 -6.28
C LEU A 63 -1.93 -1.79 -7.68
N TYR A 64 -1.19 -2.24 -8.68
CA TYR A 64 -1.49 -1.97 -10.09
C TYR A 64 -2.43 -3.03 -10.68
N PRO A 65 -3.18 -2.67 -11.74
CA PRO A 65 -3.86 -3.65 -12.58
C PRO A 65 -2.87 -4.71 -13.07
N GLY A 66 -3.17 -5.99 -12.82
CA GLY A 66 -2.25 -7.10 -13.09
C GLY A 66 -1.50 -7.63 -11.86
N GLY A 67 -1.76 -7.08 -10.67
CA GLY A 67 -1.27 -7.64 -9.40
C GLY A 67 0.13 -7.19 -8.99
N TYR A 68 0.74 -6.28 -9.73
CA TYR A 68 2.04 -5.70 -9.37
C TYR A 68 1.90 -4.78 -8.15
N LYS A 69 2.72 -5.01 -7.13
CA LYS A 69 2.71 -4.28 -5.85
C LYS A 69 3.88 -3.31 -5.82
N SER A 70 3.68 -2.11 -5.30
CA SER A 70 4.70 -1.10 -5.11
C SER A 70 4.48 -0.33 -3.81
N TYR A 71 5.48 0.46 -3.43
CA TYR A 71 5.40 1.48 -2.40
C TYR A 71 5.54 2.86 -3.06
N SER A 72 4.90 3.88 -2.49
CA SER A 72 5.17 5.29 -2.79
C SER A 72 5.20 6.11 -1.51
N PRO A 73 6.17 7.02 -1.34
CA PRO A 73 6.11 8.05 -0.29
C PRO A 73 4.83 8.89 -0.42
N ALA A 74 4.33 9.42 0.69
CA ALA A 74 3.08 10.19 0.75
C ALA A 74 3.11 11.38 -0.21
N ASP A 75 4.10 12.25 -0.08
CA ASP A 75 4.24 13.47 -0.87
C ASP A 75 4.26 13.18 -2.38
N ALA A 76 5.02 12.16 -2.79
CA ALA A 76 5.12 11.75 -4.19
C ALA A 76 3.82 11.11 -4.72
N PHE A 77 3.08 10.41 -3.85
CA PHE A 77 1.81 9.80 -4.23
C PHE A 77 0.72 10.86 -4.35
N GLU A 78 0.54 11.69 -3.32
CA GLU A 78 -0.51 12.70 -3.23
C GLU A 78 -0.34 13.84 -4.26
N ASP A 79 0.89 14.17 -4.68
CA ASP A 79 1.15 15.14 -5.77
C ASP A 79 0.79 14.56 -7.15
N GLY A 80 0.93 13.24 -7.32
CA GLY A 80 0.77 12.58 -8.62
C GLY A 80 -0.58 11.91 -8.86
N TYR A 81 -1.31 11.56 -7.80
CA TYR A 81 -2.51 10.72 -7.87
C TYR A 81 -3.73 11.37 -7.24
N VAL A 82 -4.87 11.25 -7.91
CA VAL A 82 -6.16 11.75 -7.42
C VAL A 82 -7.08 10.57 -7.10
N LEU A 83 -7.71 10.58 -5.92
CA LEU A 83 -8.71 9.58 -5.51
C LEU A 83 -9.94 9.67 -6.45
N ILE A 84 -10.49 8.52 -6.88
CA ILE A 84 -11.62 8.41 -7.83
C ILE A 84 -12.74 7.50 -7.35
#